data_AF-A0A2Z6R498-F1
#
_entry.id   AF-A0A2Z6R498-F1
#
_cell.length_a   1.000
_cell.length_b   1.000
_cell.length_c   1.000
_cell.angle_alpha   90.00
_cell.angle_beta   90.00
_cell.angle_gamma   90.00
#
_symmetry.space_group_name_H-M   'P 1'
#
loop_
_entity.id
_entity.type
_entity.pdbx_description
1 polymer ?
#
loop_
_entity_poly.entity_id
_entity_poly.type
_entity_poly.pdbx_seq_one_letter_code
_entity_poly.pdbx_strand_id
1 'polypeptide(L)'
;MYRRIQYDYSLIYIGNINKTPISFDLSSNTTIDELGAQSVSICITGHEKANFTVVLTCMMDGIKLPLLIIFKLKNVPRGNFSPEVIIRVNQKGWM
;
A
#
# COMPACT_ATOMS: atom_id res chain seq x y z
N MET A 1 -15.47 6.81 -19.76
CA MET A 1 -16.92 6.71 -20.07
C MET A 1 -17.20 6.76 -21.58
N TYR A 2 -16.72 7.75 -22.33
CA TYR A 2 -17.01 7.88 -23.77
C TYR A 2 -16.75 6.59 -24.60
N ARG A 3 -15.55 5.99 -24.46
CA ARG A 3 -15.24 4.71 -25.14
C ARG A 3 -16.09 3.53 -24.69
N ARG A 4 -16.58 3.52 -23.44
CA ARG A 4 -17.50 2.46 -22.98
C ARG A 4 -18.81 2.53 -23.73
N ILE A 5 -19.39 3.74 -23.82
CA ILE A 5 -20.69 3.98 -24.47
C ILE A 5 -20.59 3.67 -25.98
N GLN A 6 -19.46 4.02 -26.61
CA GLN A 6 -19.26 3.78 -28.04
C GLN A 6 -19.20 2.30 -28.43
N TYR A 7 -18.60 1.46 -27.59
CA TYR A 7 -18.31 0.05 -27.90
C TYR A 7 -19.10 -0.95 -27.04
N ASP A 8 -20.01 -0.44 -26.20
CA ASP A 8 -20.83 -1.20 -25.26
C ASP A 8 -20.04 -2.24 -24.42
N TYR A 9 -18.88 -1.82 -23.89
CA TYR A 9 -18.08 -2.70 -23.03
C TYR A 9 -18.83 -3.00 -21.73
N SER A 10 -18.97 -4.30 -21.42
CA SER A 10 -19.51 -4.75 -20.14
C SER A 10 -18.68 -4.24 -18.96
N LEU A 11 -19.36 -3.91 -17.85
CA LEU A 11 -18.75 -3.25 -16.69
C LEU A 11 -17.70 -4.12 -16.01
N ILE A 12 -17.90 -5.44 -16.08
CA ILE A 12 -17.00 -6.44 -15.49
C ILE A 12 -15.58 -6.40 -16.08
N TYR A 13 -15.41 -5.79 -17.26
CA TYR A 13 -14.12 -5.68 -17.95
C TYR A 13 -13.45 -4.31 -17.77
N ILE A 14 -14.05 -3.40 -17.01
CA ILE A 14 -13.49 -2.07 -16.75
C ILE A 14 -12.94 -2.07 -15.33
N GLY A 15 -11.61 -2.01 -15.23
CA GLY A 15 -10.91 -1.88 -13.95
C GLY A 15 -10.09 -0.60 -13.89
N ASN A 16 -9.95 -0.05 -12.68
CA ASN A 16 -8.98 0.99 -12.37
C ASN A 16 -7.89 0.41 -11.46
N ILE A 17 -6.65 0.82 -11.71
CA ILE A 17 -5.49 0.42 -10.93
C ILE A 17 -4.71 1.65 -10.51
N ASN A 18 -4.36 1.75 -9.23
CA ASN A 18 -3.52 2.82 -8.74
C ASN A 18 -2.40 2.28 -7.84
N LYS A 19 -1.23 2.94 -7.90
CA LYS A 19 -0.06 2.62 -7.08
C LYS A 19 0.18 3.74 -6.08
N THR A 20 0.33 3.39 -4.80
CA THR A 20 0.60 4.34 -3.73
C THR A 20 1.79 3.87 -2.90
N PRO A 21 2.83 4.69 -2.69
CA PRO A 21 3.87 4.38 -1.72
C PRO A 21 3.32 4.52 -0.29
N ILE A 22 3.60 3.55 0.57
CA ILE A 22 3.26 3.55 1.99
C ILE A 22 4.54 3.43 2.81
N SER A 23 4.66 4.24 3.86
CA SER A 23 5.77 4.20 4.82
C SER A 23 5.69 2.98 5.73
N PHE A 24 6.84 2.41 6.07
CA PHE A 24 6.93 1.40 7.12
C PHE A 24 6.64 1.99 8.50
N ASP A 25 7.10 3.21 8.75
CA ASP A 25 6.79 3.95 9.97
C ASP A 25 5.56 4.83 9.72
N LEU A 26 4.43 4.44 10.31
CA LEU A 26 3.21 5.23 10.39
C LEU A 26 3.12 5.85 11.78
N SER A 27 3.92 6.87 12.05
CA SER A 27 3.82 7.59 13.33
C SER A 27 2.47 8.33 13.41
N SER A 28 1.85 8.27 14.58
CA SER A 28 0.66 9.08 14.86
C SER A 28 1.04 10.56 14.95
N ASN A 29 0.17 11.43 14.45
CA ASN A 29 0.30 12.89 14.63
C ASN A 29 0.01 13.33 16.08
N THR A 30 -0.47 12.40 16.92
CA THR A 30 -0.76 12.63 18.32
C THR A 30 0.07 11.69 19.17
N THR A 31 0.78 12.25 20.12
CA THR A 31 1.54 11.53 21.15
C THR A 31 0.95 11.84 22.52
N ILE A 32 0.98 10.87 23.43
CA ILE A 32 0.50 11.01 24.81
C ILE A 32 1.68 10.78 25.72
N ASP A 33 1.88 11.68 26.67
CA ASP A 33 2.94 11.60 27.68
C ASP A 33 2.45 12.20 29.01
N GLU A 34 3.25 12.06 30.06
CA GLU A 34 2.97 12.62 31.37
C GLU A 34 2.93 14.16 31.33
N LEU A 35 2.01 14.74 32.11
CA LEU A 35 1.86 16.19 32.20
C LEU A 35 3.14 16.81 32.79
N GLY A 36 3.80 17.68 32.00
CA GLY A 36 5.06 18.32 32.39
C GLY A 36 6.31 17.64 31.83
N ALA A 37 6.15 16.59 31.01
CA ALA A 37 7.27 15.98 30.28
C ALA A 37 7.99 17.02 29.39
N GLN A 38 9.32 17.08 29.48
CA GLN A 38 10.16 18.00 28.71
C GLN A 38 10.21 17.62 27.22
N SER A 39 10.08 16.33 26.91
CA SER A 39 10.17 15.78 25.56
C SER A 39 9.30 14.55 25.45
N VAL A 40 8.59 14.41 24.33
CA VAL A 40 7.79 13.22 24.04
C VAL A 40 8.56 12.30 23.09
N SER A 41 8.80 11.07 23.52
CA SER A 41 9.44 10.05 22.71
C SER A 41 8.51 9.53 21.62
N ILE A 42 8.97 9.51 20.37
CA ILE A 42 8.27 8.86 19.26
C ILE A 42 8.98 7.54 18.99
N CYS A 43 8.26 6.42 19.17
CA CYS A 43 8.76 5.11 18.81
C CYS A 43 8.69 4.95 17.28
N ILE A 44 9.82 5.08 16.60
CA ILE A 44 10.01 4.78 15.18
C ILE A 44 10.97 3.60 15.00
N THR A 45 10.90 2.90 13.88
CA THR A 45 11.80 1.75 13.62
C THR A 45 13.17 2.13 13.07
N GLY A 46 13.45 3.43 12.89
CA GLY A 46 14.69 3.91 12.27
C GLY A 46 14.71 3.76 10.74
N HIS A 47 13.56 3.41 10.15
CA HIS A 47 13.35 3.21 8.71
C HIS A 47 12.32 4.20 8.15
N GLU A 48 12.32 5.42 8.68
CA GLU A 48 11.39 6.51 8.36
C GLU A 48 11.38 6.94 6.89
N LYS A 49 12.45 6.64 6.13
CA LYS A 49 12.50 6.86 4.66
C LYS A 49 12.16 5.62 3.83
N ALA A 50 11.99 4.47 4.47
CA ALA A 50 11.68 3.24 3.79
C ALA A 50 10.18 3.15 3.53
N ASN A 51 9.84 2.96 2.26
CA ASN A 51 8.47 2.78 1.81
C ASN A 51 8.35 1.49 1.00
N PHE A 52 7.15 0.93 0.96
CA PHE A 52 6.75 -0.11 0.01
C PHE A 52 5.61 0.40 -0.87
N THR A 53 5.39 -0.23 -2.01
CA THR A 53 4.31 0.18 -2.91
C THR A 53 3.12 -0.73 -2.75
N VAL A 54 1.96 -0.14 -2.51
CA VAL A 54 0.67 -0.83 -2.54
C VAL A 54 -0.02 -0.52 -3.84
N VAL A 55 -0.53 -1.57 -4.49
CA VAL A 55 -1.28 -1.48 -5.73
C VAL A 55 -2.69 -1.96 -5.45
N LEU A 56 -3.65 -1.03 -5.59
CA LEU A 56 -5.07 -1.28 -5.41
C LEU A 56 -5.71 -1.38 -6.79
N THR A 57 -6.58 -2.37 -6.97
CA THR A 57 -7.35 -2.53 -8.19
C THR A 57 -8.81 -2.76 -7.86
N CYS A 58 -9.68 -1.99 -8.49
CA CYS A 58 -11.12 -2.13 -8.38
C CYS A 58 -11.73 -2.25 -9.78
N MET A 59 -12.68 -3.16 -9.91
CA MET A 59 -13.53 -3.28 -11.07
C MET A 59 -14.73 -2.35 -10.93
N MET A 60 -15.32 -1.99 -12.05
CA MET A 60 -16.43 -1.05 -12.13
C MET A 60 -17.74 -1.60 -11.56
N ASP A 61 -17.86 -2.92 -11.43
CA ASP A 61 -18.94 -3.62 -10.73
C ASP A 61 -18.78 -3.62 -9.20
N GLY A 62 -17.71 -2.99 -8.69
CA GLY A 62 -17.41 -2.89 -7.26
C GLY A 62 -16.54 -4.03 -6.73
N ILE A 63 -16.17 -5.01 -7.56
CA ILE A 63 -15.27 -6.09 -7.14
C ILE A 63 -13.87 -5.51 -6.90
N LYS A 64 -13.38 -5.69 -5.67
CA LYS A 64 -11.99 -5.39 -5.32
C LYS A 64 -11.12 -6.60 -5.60
N LEU A 65 -10.07 -6.42 -6.39
CA LEU A 65 -9.10 -7.48 -6.64
C LEU A 65 -8.11 -7.58 -5.46
N PRO A 66 -7.42 -8.73 -5.30
CA PRO A 66 -6.40 -8.91 -4.28
C PRO A 66 -5.38 -7.76 -4.26
N LEU A 67 -4.99 -7.35 -3.06
CA LEU A 67 -4.03 -6.27 -2.88
C LEU A 67 -2.66 -6.72 -3.36
N LEU A 68 -1.96 -5.93 -4.17
CA LEU A 68 -0.57 -6.21 -4.52
C LEU A 68 0.37 -5.31 -3.71
N ILE A 69 1.23 -5.92 -2.91
CA ILE A 69 2.30 -5.23 -2.17
C ILE A 69 3.64 -5.52 -2.84
N ILE A 70 4.38 -4.47 -3.15
CA ILE A 70 5.72 -4.55 -3.76
C ILE A 70 6.73 -3.96 -2.78
N PHE A 71 7.60 -4.81 -2.25
CA PHE A 71 8.71 -4.38 -1.41
C PHE A 71 9.94 -4.03 -2.25
N LYS A 72 10.64 -2.95 -1.87
CA LYS A 72 11.96 -2.57 -2.39
C LYS A 72 13.08 -3.39 -1.72
N LEU A 73 12.91 -4.71 -1.67
CA LEU A 73 13.82 -5.65 -1.03
C LEU A 73 14.23 -6.74 -2.02
N LYS A 74 15.35 -7.42 -1.77
CA LYS A 74 15.74 -8.62 -2.54
C LYS A 74 14.87 -9.83 -2.22
N ASN A 75 14.47 -9.96 -0.97
CA ASN A 75 13.73 -11.11 -0.44
C ASN A 75 12.40 -10.66 0.15
N VAL A 76 11.42 -11.57 0.14
CA VAL A 76 10.11 -11.33 0.76
C VAL A 76 10.34 -11.27 2.28
N PRO A 77 9.89 -10.21 2.97
CA PRO A 77 10.01 -10.14 4.41
C PRO A 77 9.24 -11.27 5.08
N ARG A 78 9.77 -11.79 6.19
CA ARG A 78 9.07 -12.79 6.99
C ARG A 78 7.92 -12.11 7.73
N GLY A 79 6.74 -12.70 7.65
CA GLY A 79 5.54 -12.16 8.31
C GLY A 79 4.31 -12.98 7.99
N ASN A 80 3.26 -12.75 8.78
CA ASN A 80 1.94 -13.30 8.51
C ASN A 80 1.21 -12.31 7.60
N PHE A 81 0.89 -12.76 6.39
CA PHE A 81 0.16 -11.97 5.41
C PHE A 81 -1.21 -12.58 5.16
N SER A 82 -2.22 -11.74 4.96
CA SER A 82 -3.56 -12.21 4.60
C SER A 82 -3.50 -12.92 3.23
N PRO A 83 -4.26 -14.02 3.02
CA PRO A 83 -4.32 -14.70 1.72
C PRO A 83 -4.77 -13.81 0.57
N GLU A 84 -5.49 -12.72 0.87
CA GLU A 84 -5.98 -11.74 -0.11
C GLU A 84 -4.90 -10.74 -0.56
N VAL A 85 -3.66 -10.91 -0.08
CA VAL A 85 -2.53 -10.05 -0.41
C VAL A 85 -1.50 -10.82 -1.24
N ILE A 86 -1.23 -10.30 -2.42
CA ILE A 86 -0.16 -10.77 -3.30
C ILE A 86 1.10 -9.98 -2.98
N ILE A 87 2.19 -10.67 -2.70
CA ILE A 87 3.47 -10.02 -2.36
C ILE A 87 4.48 -10.24 -3.47
N ARG A 88 5.11 -9.15 -3.88
CA ARG A 88 6.21 -9.13 -4.82
C ARG A 88 7.40 -8.40 -4.21
N VAL A 89 8.58 -8.75 -4.69
CA VAL A 89 9.82 -8.09 -4.34
C VAL A 89 10.50 -7.61 -5.59
N ASN A 90 11.05 -6.40 -5.55
CA ASN A 90 11.85 -5.88 -6.64
C ASN A 90 13.32 -6.21 -6.38
N GLN A 91 13.83 -7.25 -7.05
CA GLN A 91 15.22 -7.71 -6.91
C GLN A 91 16.25 -6.64 -7.26
N LYS A 92 15.91 -5.65 -8.10
CA LYS A 92 16.81 -4.53 -8.44
C LYS A 92 16.85 -3.45 -7.36
N GLY A 93 16.00 -3.52 -6.33
CA GLY A 93 15.97 -2.58 -5.21
C GLY A 93 15.36 -1.20 -5.51
N TRP A 94 15.10 -0.90 -6.78
CA TRP A 94 14.57 0.40 -7.22
C TRP A 94 13.41 0.21 -8.19
N MET A 95 12.30 0.86 -7.86
CA MET A 95 11.17 1.21 -8.72
C MET A 95 11.01 2.72 -8.63
#